data_AF-A0A2W5XT04-F1
#
_entry.id   AF-A0A2W5XT04-F1
#
_cell.length_a   1.000
_cell.length_b   1.000
_cell.length_c   1.000
_cell.angle_alpha   90.00
_cell.angle_beta   90.00
_cell.angle_gamma   90.00
#
_symmetry.space_group_name_H-M   'P 1'
#
loop_
_entity.id
_entity.type
_entity.pdbx_description
1 polymer ?
#
loop_
_entity_poly.entity_id
_entity_poly.type
_entity_poly.pdbx_seq_one_letter_code
_entity_poly.pdbx_strand_id
1 'polypeptide(L)'
;MPSYTIDPVTLREVPDDVGAARAHVAALTARGPDGDAERVFWLRVLGELDEAARLGRAVVQRAEPGTAQHAAALLRLAHVLQWQGRFAEADALFDDALRQARRLEHTALTAFALQHSAKSLFDQRRHAEALDRFTEALRLREADGAPADQIASTRQALAATRAAAG
;
A
#
# COMPACT_ATOMS: atom_id res chain seq x y z
N MET A 1 12.95 14.20 4.30
CA MET A 1 12.24 12.91 4.27
C MET A 1 13.00 12.04 3.26
N PRO A 2 13.36 10.79 3.59
CA PRO A 2 14.04 9.91 2.65
C PRO A 2 13.16 9.64 1.42
N SER A 3 13.79 9.30 0.29
CA SER A 3 13.12 8.98 -0.97
C SER A 3 13.28 7.50 -1.32
N TYR A 4 12.46 7.04 -2.27
CA TYR A 4 12.48 5.68 -2.79
C TYR A 4 12.14 5.68 -4.27
N THR A 5 12.62 4.66 -4.96
CA THR A 5 12.29 4.36 -6.36
C THR A 5 11.44 3.09 -6.41
N ILE A 6 10.56 2.96 -7.41
CA ILE A 6 9.78 1.72 -7.62
C ILE A 6 10.61 0.79 -8.53
N ASP A 7 10.92 -0.40 -8.04
CA ASP A 7 11.53 -1.45 -8.86
C ASP A 7 10.58 -1.84 -10.01
N PRO A 8 11.01 -1.73 -11.29
CA PRO A 8 10.15 -2.00 -12.44
C PRO A 8 9.77 -3.48 -12.58
N VAL A 9 10.49 -4.40 -11.93
CA VAL A 9 10.25 -5.85 -12.00
C VAL A 9 9.29 -6.28 -10.90
N THR A 10 9.54 -5.86 -9.66
CA THR A 10 8.74 -6.28 -8.50
C THR A 10 7.60 -5.32 -8.14
N LEU A 11 7.60 -4.10 -8.71
CA LEU A 11 6.70 -2.99 -8.36
C LEU A 11 6.75 -2.57 -6.88
N ARG A 12 7.82 -2.98 -6.17
CA ARG A 12 8.09 -2.66 -4.77
C ARG A 12 8.90 -1.38 -4.66
N GLU A 13 8.65 -0.65 -3.58
CA GLU A 13 9.46 0.51 -3.23
C GLU A 13 10.85 0.08 -2.74
N VAL A 14 11.91 0.71 -3.24
CA VAL A 14 13.30 0.49 -2.84
C VAL A 14 13.87 1.81 -2.35
N PRO A 15 14.42 1.89 -1.13
CA PRO A 15 14.92 3.15 -0.59
C PRO A 15 16.15 3.60 -1.39
N ASP A 16 16.19 4.88 -1.77
CA ASP A 16 17.34 5.43 -2.51
C ASP A 16 18.59 5.54 -1.61
N ASP A 17 18.36 5.74 -0.30
CA ASP A 17 19.40 5.73 0.75
C ASP A 17 18.89 5.00 1.99
N VAL A 18 19.46 3.81 2.24
CA VAL A 18 19.13 2.95 3.39
C VAL A 18 19.50 3.61 4.73
N GLY A 19 20.60 4.36 4.78
CA GLY A 19 21.04 5.05 6.00
C GLY A 19 20.08 6.18 6.38
N ALA A 20 19.69 7.00 5.39
CA ALA A 20 18.69 8.04 5.58
C ALA A 20 17.32 7.47 5.97
N ALA A 21 16.90 6.37 5.35
CA ALA A 21 15.66 5.68 5.70
C ALA A 21 15.66 5.17 7.16
N ARG A 22 16.75 4.56 7.62
CA ARG A 22 16.90 4.12 9.02
C ARG A 22 16.91 5.28 10.01
N ALA A 23 17.62 6.36 9.71
CA ALA A 23 17.63 7.56 10.55
C ALA A 23 16.21 8.15 10.67
N HIS A 24 15.44 8.12 9.59
CA HIS A 24 14.05 8.57 9.59
C HIS A 24 13.13 7.67 10.43
N VAL A 25 13.31 6.34 10.37
CA VAL A 25 12.60 5.41 11.28
C VAL A 25 12.91 5.70 12.75
N ALA A 26 14.16 6.04 13.08
CA ALA A 26 14.53 6.44 14.45
C ALA A 26 13.84 7.75 14.87
N ALA A 27 13.77 8.75 13.98
CA ALA A 27 13.04 9.99 14.23
C ALA A 27 11.53 9.77 14.42
N LEU A 28 10.92 8.91 13.60
CA LEU A 28 9.51 8.52 13.74
C LEU A 28 9.25 7.76 15.04
N THR A 29 10.21 6.95 15.49
CA THR A 29 10.13 6.25 16.78
C THR A 29 10.09 7.21 17.96
N ALA A 30 10.90 8.28 17.91
CA ALA A 30 10.89 9.32 18.94
C ALA A 30 9.56 10.10 19.00
N ARG A 31 8.80 10.15 17.90
CA ARG A 31 7.46 10.76 17.83
C ARG A 31 6.34 9.87 18.38
N GLY A 32 6.61 8.60 18.67
CA GLY A 32 5.61 7.68 19.20
C GLY A 32 4.44 7.44 18.24
N PRO A 33 3.19 7.30 18.75
CA PRO A 33 2.02 6.96 17.94
C PRO A 33 1.79 7.85 16.71
N ASP A 34 2.16 9.13 16.77
CA ASP A 34 2.01 10.08 15.66
C ASP A 34 2.94 9.76 14.47
N GLY A 35 4.05 9.06 14.72
CA GLY A 35 4.98 8.59 13.69
C GLY A 35 4.67 7.18 13.17
N ASP A 36 3.78 6.43 13.83
CA ASP A 36 3.64 4.99 13.60
C ASP A 36 3.15 4.65 12.19
N ALA A 37 2.19 5.42 11.66
CA ALA A 37 1.64 5.17 10.33
C ALA A 37 2.74 5.24 9.24
N GLU A 38 3.61 6.25 9.32
CA GLU A 38 4.73 6.40 8.39
C GLU A 38 5.86 5.41 8.70
N ARG A 39 6.06 5.09 9.99
CA ARG A 39 7.08 4.13 10.41
C ARG A 39 6.80 2.73 9.87
N VAL A 40 5.54 2.29 9.86
CA VAL A 40 5.12 1.03 9.22
C VAL A 40 5.55 0.99 7.74
N PHE A 41 5.41 2.11 7.03
CA PHE A 41 5.83 2.21 5.63
C PHE A 41 7.35 2.02 5.50
N TRP A 42 8.15 2.77 6.25
CA TRP A 42 9.60 2.70 6.10
C TRP A 42 10.21 1.41 6.61
N LEU A 43 9.68 0.82 7.68
CA LEU A 43 10.07 -0.52 8.13
C LEU A 43 9.84 -1.56 7.04
N ARG A 44 8.69 -1.50 6.36
CA ARG A 44 8.40 -2.37 5.22
C ARG A 44 9.41 -2.21 4.09
N VAL A 45 9.67 -0.96 3.68
CA VAL A 45 10.61 -0.60 2.60
C VAL A 45 12.05 -1.03 2.94
N LEU A 46 12.43 -0.99 4.21
CA LEU A 46 13.73 -1.48 4.71
C LEU A 46 13.80 -3.01 4.84
N GLY A 47 12.70 -3.73 4.60
CA GLY A 47 12.63 -5.19 4.75
C GLY A 47 12.47 -5.67 6.19
N GLU A 48 12.24 -4.76 7.15
CA GLU A 48 11.99 -5.07 8.56
C GLU A 48 10.52 -5.50 8.76
N LEU A 49 10.13 -6.55 8.03
CA LEU A 49 8.72 -6.89 7.80
C LEU A 49 7.99 -7.35 9.07
N ASP A 50 8.66 -8.08 9.97
CA ASP A 50 8.04 -8.54 11.21
C ASP A 50 7.71 -7.38 12.15
N GLU A 51 8.63 -6.42 12.25
CA GLU A 51 8.42 -5.21 13.05
C GLU A 51 7.37 -4.31 12.41
N ALA A 52 7.39 -4.15 11.08
CA ALA A 52 6.35 -3.45 10.35
C ALA A 52 4.96 -4.07 10.58
N ALA A 53 4.86 -5.41 10.60
CA ALA A 53 3.60 -6.12 10.81
C ALA A 53 3.11 -5.98 12.26
N ARG A 54 4.01 -6.10 13.24
CA ARG A 54 3.70 -5.89 14.65
C ARG A 54 3.18 -4.49 14.90
N LEU A 55 3.88 -3.47 14.38
CA LEU A 55 3.46 -2.08 14.50
C LEU A 55 2.16 -1.81 13.74
N GLY A 56 2.02 -2.35 12.53
CA GLY A 56 0.81 -2.20 11.71
C GLY A 56 -0.44 -2.73 12.42
N ARG A 57 -0.34 -3.89 13.09
CA ARG A 57 -1.44 -4.43 13.92
C ARG A 57 -1.78 -3.49 15.08
N ALA A 58 -0.78 -2.93 15.77
CA ALA A 58 -1.01 -1.97 16.84
C ALA A 58 -1.69 -0.69 16.33
N VAL A 59 -1.31 -0.19 15.15
CA VAL A 59 -1.95 0.97 14.51
C VAL A 59 -3.42 0.67 14.19
N VAL A 60 -3.72 -0.51 13.63
CA VAL A 60 -5.10 -0.94 13.35
C VAL A 60 -5.93 -1.03 14.63
N GLN A 61 -5.39 -1.65 15.69
CA GLN A 61 -6.09 -1.82 16.97
C GLN A 61 -6.47 -0.49 17.66
N ARG A 62 -5.67 0.56 17.47
CA ARG A 62 -5.93 1.89 18.04
C ARG A 62 -6.87 2.75 17.18
N ALA A 63 -7.06 2.40 15.91
CA ALA A 63 -7.89 3.17 15.01
C ALA A 63 -9.36 2.76 15.15
N GLU A 64 -10.24 3.74 15.31
CA GLU A 64 -11.68 3.50 15.47
C GLU A 64 -12.28 2.80 14.23
N PRO A 65 -12.88 1.60 14.37
CA PRO A 65 -13.42 0.84 13.26
C PRO A 65 -14.39 1.64 12.39
N GLY A 66 -14.28 1.47 11.06
CA GLY A 66 -15.16 2.14 10.11
C GLY A 66 -14.82 3.60 9.84
N THR A 67 -13.68 4.11 10.33
CA THR A 67 -13.14 5.43 9.97
C THR A 67 -12.17 5.34 8.79
N ALA A 68 -11.93 6.46 8.11
CA ALA A 68 -10.91 6.54 7.06
C ALA A 68 -9.50 6.23 7.60
N GLN A 69 -9.22 6.59 8.87
CA GLN A 69 -7.97 6.26 9.54
C GLN A 69 -7.81 4.75 9.71
N HIS A 70 -8.86 4.05 10.12
CA HIS A 70 -8.85 2.60 10.27
C HIS A 70 -8.66 1.90 8.92
N ALA A 71 -9.40 2.31 7.89
CA ALA A 71 -9.20 1.78 6.53
C ALA A 71 -7.76 2.02 6.03
N ALA A 72 -7.18 3.20 6.24
CA ALA A 72 -5.79 3.47 5.88
C ALA A 72 -4.77 2.64 6.69
N ALA A 73 -5.06 2.32 7.96
CA ALA A 73 -4.25 1.44 8.78
C ALA A 73 -4.28 -0.01 8.26
N LEU A 74 -5.48 -0.51 7.91
CA LEU A 74 -5.66 -1.83 7.29
C LEU A 74 -4.84 -1.96 6.00
N LEU A 75 -4.88 -0.95 5.12
CA LEU A 75 -4.12 -0.94 3.87
C LEU A 75 -2.61 -1.01 4.10
N ARG A 76 -2.10 -0.27 5.08
CA ARG A 76 -0.68 -0.32 5.45
C ARG A 76 -0.27 -1.69 5.94
N LEU A 77 -1.05 -2.30 6.83
CA LEU A 77 -0.77 -3.65 7.32
C LEU A 77 -0.87 -4.68 6.19
N ALA A 78 -1.90 -4.61 5.34
CA ALA A 78 -2.08 -5.49 4.18
C ALA A 78 -0.86 -5.46 3.26
N HIS A 79 -0.31 -4.27 3.00
CA HIS A 79 0.88 -4.11 2.16
C HIS A 79 2.14 -4.73 2.79
N VAL A 80 2.26 -4.71 4.13
CA VAL A 80 3.32 -5.44 4.83
C VAL A 80 3.15 -6.95 4.67
N LEU A 81 1.93 -7.46 4.90
CA LEU A 81 1.63 -8.89 4.81
C LEU A 81 1.82 -9.43 3.38
N GLN A 82 1.52 -8.63 2.37
CA GLN A 82 1.87 -8.93 0.98
C GLN A 82 3.37 -9.19 0.83
N TRP A 83 4.22 -8.30 1.36
CA TRP A 83 5.67 -8.44 1.22
C TRP A 83 6.22 -9.64 2.00
N GLN A 84 5.52 -10.06 3.06
CA GLN A 84 5.77 -11.32 3.78
C GLN A 84 5.29 -12.58 3.03
N GLY A 85 4.59 -12.44 1.89
CA GLY A 85 3.97 -13.55 1.18
C GLY A 85 2.71 -14.11 1.87
N ARG A 86 2.19 -13.42 2.88
CA ARG A 86 0.98 -13.81 3.63
C ARG A 86 -0.28 -13.32 2.91
N PHE A 87 -0.44 -13.78 1.68
CA PHE A 87 -1.41 -13.25 0.73
C PHE A 87 -2.87 -13.37 1.19
N ALA A 88 -3.25 -14.50 1.80
CA ALA A 88 -4.62 -14.69 2.28
C ALA A 88 -5.02 -13.64 3.33
N GLU A 89 -4.10 -13.29 4.24
CA GLU A 89 -4.35 -12.24 5.23
C GLU A 89 -4.30 -10.84 4.61
N ALA A 90 -3.38 -10.61 3.68
CA ALA A 90 -3.30 -9.34 2.95
C ALA A 90 -4.61 -9.06 2.18
N ASP A 91 -5.11 -10.05 1.44
CA ASP A 91 -6.33 -9.94 0.64
C ASP A 91 -7.54 -9.62 1.52
N ALA A 92 -7.69 -10.31 2.67
CA ALA A 92 -8.77 -10.03 3.62
C ALA A 92 -8.73 -8.58 4.14
N LEU A 93 -7.55 -8.05 4.45
CA LEU A 93 -7.40 -6.68 4.93
C LEU A 93 -7.60 -5.65 3.81
N PHE A 94 -7.15 -5.94 2.58
CA PHE A 94 -7.40 -5.08 1.42
C PHE A 94 -8.89 -4.98 1.11
N ASP A 95 -9.61 -6.10 1.10
CA ASP A 95 -11.04 -6.13 0.84
C ASP A 95 -11.82 -5.42 1.95
N ASP A 96 -11.44 -5.58 3.22
CA ASP A 96 -12.09 -4.86 4.31
C ASP A 96 -11.88 -3.35 4.20
N ALA A 97 -10.64 -2.91 3.96
CA ALA A 97 -10.35 -1.50 3.75
C ALA A 97 -11.08 -0.91 2.53
N LEU A 98 -11.19 -1.67 1.44
CA LEU A 98 -11.93 -1.26 0.24
C LEU A 98 -13.42 -1.10 0.53
N ARG A 99 -14.03 -2.04 1.27
CA ARG A 99 -15.45 -1.92 1.71
C ARG A 99 -15.65 -0.69 2.59
N GLN A 100 -14.75 -0.45 3.55
CA GLN A 100 -14.83 0.72 4.42
C GLN A 100 -14.70 2.02 3.62
N ALA A 101 -13.70 2.12 2.73
CA ALA A 101 -13.49 3.29 1.89
C ALA A 101 -14.68 3.60 0.97
N ARG A 102 -15.29 2.58 0.37
CA ARG A 102 -16.51 2.72 -0.45
C ARG A 102 -17.71 3.17 0.38
N ARG A 103 -17.92 2.60 1.58
CA ARG A 103 -19.01 3.00 2.50
C ARG A 103 -18.87 4.45 2.95
N LEU A 104 -17.63 4.93 3.09
CA LEU A 104 -17.31 6.31 3.45
C LEU A 104 -17.32 7.26 2.24
N GLU A 105 -17.61 6.76 1.04
CA GLU A 105 -17.54 7.51 -0.22
C GLU A 105 -16.19 8.22 -0.43
N HIS A 106 -15.12 7.63 0.11
CA HIS A 106 -13.78 8.21 0.07
C HIS A 106 -13.06 7.74 -1.20
N THR A 107 -13.26 8.45 -2.31
CA THR A 107 -12.75 8.09 -3.65
C THR A 107 -11.24 7.87 -3.67
N ALA A 108 -10.45 8.81 -3.12
CA ALA A 108 -9.00 8.69 -3.10
C ALA A 108 -8.52 7.43 -2.34
N LEU A 109 -9.16 7.10 -1.21
CA LEU A 109 -8.83 5.91 -0.42
C LEU A 109 -9.28 4.62 -1.13
N THR A 110 -10.40 4.66 -1.84
CA THR A 110 -10.88 3.56 -2.68
C THR A 110 -9.88 3.26 -3.81
N ALA A 111 -9.42 4.30 -4.52
CA ALA A 111 -8.40 4.14 -5.56
C ALA A 111 -7.06 3.64 -5.01
N PHE A 112 -6.67 4.10 -3.81
CA PHE A 112 -5.47 3.61 -3.12
C PHE A 112 -5.60 2.12 -2.73
N ALA A 113 -6.74 1.71 -2.16
CA ALA A 113 -7.02 0.31 -1.83
C ALA A 113 -6.97 -0.60 -3.06
N LEU A 114 -7.62 -0.19 -4.15
CA LEU A 114 -7.61 -0.92 -5.42
C LEU A 114 -6.19 -1.08 -5.98
N GLN A 115 -5.43 0.01 -6.08
CA GLN A 115 -4.04 0.00 -6.56
C GLN A 115 -3.16 -0.99 -5.79
N HIS A 116 -3.23 -0.97 -4.45
CA HIS A 116 -2.36 -1.82 -3.63
C HIS A 116 -2.85 -3.28 -3.56
N SER A 117 -4.16 -3.52 -3.56
CA SER A 117 -4.69 -4.87 -3.72
C SER A 117 -4.28 -5.49 -5.06
N ALA A 118 -4.24 -4.69 -6.13
CA ALA A 118 -3.79 -5.13 -7.45
C ALA A 118 -2.30 -5.50 -7.48
N LYS A 119 -1.45 -4.76 -6.76
CA LYS A 119 -0.04 -5.15 -6.55
C LYS A 119 0.07 -6.49 -5.81
N SER A 120 -0.77 -6.74 -4.79
CA SER A 120 -0.82 -8.04 -4.11
C SER A 120 -1.24 -9.17 -5.07
N LEU A 121 -2.26 -8.94 -5.89
CA LEU A 121 -2.70 -9.91 -6.89
C LEU A 121 -1.62 -10.18 -7.96
N PHE A 122 -0.87 -9.16 -8.36
CA PHE A 122 0.27 -9.31 -9.26
C PHE A 122 1.37 -10.21 -8.65
N ASP A 123 1.74 -9.99 -7.38
CA ASP A 123 2.70 -10.85 -6.65
C ASP A 123 2.20 -12.31 -6.56
N GLN A 124 0.88 -12.51 -6.50
CA GLN A 124 0.22 -13.82 -6.51
C GLN A 124 0.07 -14.43 -7.91
N ARG A 125 0.54 -13.77 -8.98
CA ARG A 125 0.33 -14.17 -10.39
C ARG A 125 -1.14 -14.21 -10.83
N ARG A 126 -2.05 -13.55 -10.08
CA ARG A 126 -3.47 -13.40 -10.39
C ARG A 126 -3.68 -12.19 -11.31
N HIS A 127 -3.04 -12.22 -12.48
CA HIS A 127 -2.90 -11.05 -13.35
C HIS A 127 -4.21 -10.50 -13.90
N ALA A 128 -5.19 -11.37 -14.20
CA ALA A 128 -6.50 -10.92 -14.68
C ALA A 128 -7.21 -10.05 -13.63
N GLU A 129 -7.26 -10.52 -12.37
CA GLU A 129 -7.88 -9.77 -11.27
C GLU A 129 -7.09 -8.49 -10.95
N ALA A 130 -5.75 -8.53 -11.04
CA ALA A 130 -4.91 -7.35 -10.89
C ALA A 130 -5.23 -6.28 -11.95
N LEU A 131 -5.43 -6.67 -13.21
CA LEU A 131 -5.81 -5.75 -14.29
C LEU A 131 -7.15 -5.07 -14.03
N ASP A 132 -8.15 -5.81 -13.56
CA ASP A 132 -9.46 -5.25 -13.23
C ASP A 132 -9.34 -4.19 -12.13
N ARG A 133 -8.60 -4.50 -11.05
CA ARG A 133 -8.40 -3.59 -9.91
C ARG A 133 -7.59 -2.35 -10.29
N PHE A 134 -6.51 -2.50 -11.07
CA PHE A 134 -5.75 -1.36 -11.56
C PHE A 134 -6.56 -0.47 -12.52
N THR A 135 -7.39 -1.07 -13.38
CA THR A 135 -8.25 -0.32 -14.30
C THR A 135 -9.29 0.50 -13.55
N GLU A 136 -9.92 -0.08 -12.51
CA GLU A 136 -10.83 0.66 -11.65
C GLU A 136 -10.11 1.79 -10.90
N ALA A 137 -8.92 1.54 -10.34
CA ALA A 137 -8.12 2.55 -9.67
C ALA A 137 -7.76 3.72 -10.59
N LEU A 138 -7.37 3.44 -11.84
CA LEU A 138 -7.05 4.45 -12.84
C LEU A 138 -8.27 5.32 -13.15
N ARG A 139 -9.41 4.70 -13.40
CA ARG A 139 -10.67 5.40 -13.69
C ARG A 139 -11.05 6.36 -12.57
N LEU A 140 -10.94 5.93 -11.31
CA LEU A 140 -11.23 6.78 -10.16
C LEU A 140 -10.26 7.95 -10.05
N ARG A 141 -8.95 7.70 -10.24
CA ARG A 141 -7.91 8.75 -10.21
C ARG A 141 -8.10 9.79 -11.30
N GLU A 142 -8.44 9.37 -12.52
CA GLU A 142 -8.69 10.27 -13.64
C GLU A 142 -9.97 11.10 -13.43
N ALA A 143 -11.03 10.49 -12.91
CA ALA A 143 -12.28 11.19 -12.62
C ALA A 143 -12.14 12.24 -11.49
N ASP A 144 -11.32 11.95 -10.48
CA ASP A 144 -11.09 12.82 -9.31
C ASP A 144 -9.98 13.87 -9.54
N GLY A 145 -9.33 13.86 -10.70
CA GLY A 145 -8.20 14.77 -10.99
C GLY A 145 -7.00 14.52 -10.06
N ALA A 146 -6.75 13.25 -9.71
CA ALA A 146 -5.66 12.87 -8.82
C ALA A 146 -4.28 13.32 -9.35
N PRO A 147 -3.28 13.48 -8.46
CA PRO A 147 -1.92 13.85 -8.85
C PRO A 147 -1.35 12.99 -9.99
N ALA A 148 -0.64 13.65 -10.93
CA ALA A 148 -0.15 13.02 -12.15
C ALA A 148 0.79 11.84 -11.90
N ASP A 149 1.56 11.87 -10.81
CA ASP A 149 2.43 10.78 -10.36
C ASP A 149 1.64 9.53 -9.94
N GLN A 150 0.49 9.70 -9.29
CA GLN A 150 -0.39 8.57 -8.95
C GLN A 150 -1.00 7.91 -10.18
N ILE A 151 -1.43 8.73 -11.15
CA ILE A 151 -1.96 8.25 -12.43
C ILE A 151 -0.86 7.50 -13.21
N ALA A 152 0.35 8.09 -13.29
CA ALA A 152 1.50 7.47 -13.94
C ALA A 152 1.87 6.13 -13.29
N SER A 153 1.88 6.07 -11.96
CA SER A 153 2.15 4.84 -11.21
C SER A 153 1.14 3.72 -11.52
N THR A 154 -0.17 4.03 -11.62
CA THR A 154 -1.18 3.03 -12.03
C THR A 154 -0.97 2.57 -13.47
N ARG A 155 -0.67 3.48 -14.40
CA ARG A 155 -0.41 3.13 -15.80
C ARG A 155 0.81 2.24 -15.96
N GLN A 156 1.89 2.51 -15.22
CA GLN A 156 3.07 1.65 -15.20
C GLN A 156 2.72 0.26 -14.68
N ALA A 157 1.95 0.16 -13.59
CA ALA A 157 1.55 -1.13 -13.03
C ALA A 157 0.64 -1.93 -13.98
N LEU A 158 -0.27 -1.27 -14.70
CA LEU A 158 -1.07 -1.89 -15.77
C LEU A 158 -0.19 -2.44 -16.89
N ALA A 159 0.80 -1.66 -17.36
CA ALA A 159 1.70 -2.10 -18.42
C ALA A 159 2.52 -3.33 -17.99
N ALA A 160 3.09 -3.30 -16.78
CA ALA A 160 3.82 -4.42 -16.22
C ALA A 160 2.95 -5.68 -16.05
N THR A 161 1.70 -5.51 -15.57
CA THR A 161 0.76 -6.63 -15.40
C THR A 161 0.37 -7.25 -16.75
N ARG A 162 0.13 -6.43 -17.78
CA ARG A 162 -0.15 -6.93 -19.14
C ARG A 162 1.02 -7.71 -19.71
N ALA A 163 2.24 -7.20 -19.54
CA ALA A 163 3.46 -7.87 -19.99
C ALA A 163 3.69 -9.21 -19.28
N ALA A 164 3.31 -9.34 -18.00
CA ALA A 164 3.45 -10.57 -17.23
C ALA A 164 2.34 -11.62 -17.50
N ALA A 165 1.25 -11.23 -18.16
CA ALA A 165 0.10 -12.07 -18.47
C ALA A 165 0.13 -12.68 -19.88
N GLY A 166 0.95 -12.12 -20.79
CA GLY A 166 1.22 -12.66 -22.12
C GLY A 166 2.45 -13.55 -22.14
#